data_AF-A0A3M2SKR1-F1
#
_entry.id   AF-A0A3M2SKR1-F1
#
_cell.length_a   1.000
_cell.length_b   1.000
_cell.length_c   1.000
_cell.angle_alpha   90.00
_cell.angle_beta   90.00
_cell.angle_gamma   90.00
#
_symmetry.space_group_name_H-M   'P 1'
#
loop_
_entity.id
_entity.type
_entity.pdbx_description
1 polymer ?
#
loop_
_entity_poly.entity_id
_entity_poly.type
_entity_poly.pdbx_seq_one_letter_code
_entity_poly.pdbx_strand_id
1 'polypeptide(L)'
;MAILTGVNSVDTLPFQIASIVFLYVFNIVFAFGWLGMTWLYSAEITPLHTRAPANALATSCNWICNFLVVMITPVAFENIKEYTYTIFAVINAIMIPSVYFFFPESSRRSLEEMDLIFSKVKGVRGALDVVKVARETPHQYGRNGELLIAVSEGEKVEPAHVESD
;
A
#
# COMPACT_ATOMS: atom_id res chain seq x y z
N MET A 1 0.63 -16.54 7.80
CA MET A 1 0.90 -17.52 6.73
C MET A 1 1.91 -18.58 7.13
N ALA A 2 3.14 -18.25 7.57
CA ALA A 2 4.13 -19.26 7.99
C ALA A 2 3.65 -20.22 9.10
N ILE A 3 2.88 -19.71 10.08
CA ILE A 3 2.28 -20.52 11.15
C ILE A 3 1.27 -21.54 10.59
N LEU A 4 0.53 -21.18 9.53
CA LEU A 4 -0.43 -22.10 8.89
C LEU A 4 0.27 -23.26 8.18
N THR A 5 1.47 -23.07 7.64
CA THR A 5 2.29 -24.17 7.12
C THR A 5 2.60 -25.18 8.23
N GLY A 6 3.08 -24.69 9.38
CA GLY A 6 3.48 -25.56 10.49
C GLY A 6 2.29 -26.29 11.12
N VAL A 7 1.17 -25.60 11.32
CA VAL A 7 -0.01 -26.18 11.98
C VAL A 7 -0.73 -27.19 11.06
N ASN A 8 -0.70 -27.00 9.74
CA ASN A 8 -1.28 -27.96 8.78
C ASN A 8 -0.38 -29.17 8.48
N SER A 9 0.84 -29.24 9.04
CA SER A 9 1.73 -30.41 8.84
C SER A 9 1.31 -31.64 9.66
N VAL A 10 0.36 -31.49 10.60
CA VAL A 10 -0.11 -32.55 11.49
C VAL A 10 -1.63 -32.68 11.41
N ASP A 11 -2.12 -33.81 10.91
CA ASP A 11 -3.54 -34.12 10.73
C ASP A 11 -4.23 -34.53 12.04
N THR A 12 -4.31 -33.61 13.00
CA THR A 12 -5.07 -33.82 14.24
C THR A 12 -6.08 -32.70 14.47
N LEU A 13 -7.22 -33.05 15.07
CA LEU A 13 -8.33 -32.11 15.30
C LEU A 13 -7.90 -30.81 16.00
N PRO A 14 -7.05 -30.81 17.05
CA PRO A 14 -6.61 -29.57 17.70
C PRO A 14 -5.82 -28.66 16.76
N PHE A 15 -4.98 -29.23 15.90
CA PHE A 15 -4.18 -28.48 14.92
C PHE A 15 -5.06 -27.89 13.82
N GLN A 16 -6.05 -28.64 13.32
CA GLN A 16 -7.00 -28.13 12.32
C GLN A 16 -7.81 -26.94 12.86
N ILE A 17 -8.26 -27.00 14.13
CA ILE A 17 -8.94 -25.87 14.79
C ILE A 17 -8.01 -24.65 14.87
N ALA A 18 -6.76 -24.85 15.28
CA ALA A 18 -5.78 -23.77 15.33
C ALA A 18 -5.53 -23.15 13.93
N SER A 19 -5.42 -23.96 12.88
CA SER A 19 -5.29 -23.48 11.49
C SER A 19 -6.44 -22.56 11.09
N ILE A 20 -7.68 -22.96 11.38
CA ILE A 20 -8.87 -22.15 11.08
C ILE A 20 -8.82 -20.81 11.83
N VAL A 21 -8.52 -20.84 13.13
CA VAL A 21 -8.42 -19.62 13.95
C VAL A 21 -7.37 -18.66 13.38
N PHE A 22 -6.16 -19.14 13.10
CA PHE A 22 -5.09 -18.30 12.55
C PHE A 22 -5.41 -17.76 11.15
N LEU A 23 -6.15 -18.52 10.34
CA LEU A 23 -6.64 -18.06 9.04
C LEU A 23 -7.64 -16.91 9.19
N TYR A 24 -8.57 -16.99 10.14
CA TYR A 24 -9.51 -15.89 10.42
C TYR A 24 -8.81 -14.66 10.99
N VAL A 25 -7.86 -14.83 11.91
CA VAL A 25 -7.05 -13.72 12.43
C VAL A 25 -6.31 -13.01 11.29
N PHE A 26 -5.71 -13.76 10.36
CA PHE A 26 -5.09 -13.19 9.17
C PHE A 26 -6.10 -12.38 8.33
N ASN A 27 -7.29 -12.94 8.07
CA ASN A 27 -8.33 -12.25 7.29
C ASN A 27 -8.78 -10.94 7.94
N ILE A 28 -8.89 -10.90 9.27
CA ILE A 28 -9.25 -9.68 10.01
C ILE A 28 -8.19 -8.60 9.83
N VAL A 29 -6.91 -8.94 10.03
CA VAL A 29 -5.80 -7.99 9.85
C VAL A 29 -5.73 -7.52 8.39
N PHE A 30 -5.93 -8.42 7.44
CA PHE A 30 -5.97 -8.10 6.02
C PHE A 30 -7.13 -7.15 5.67
N ALA A 31 -8.32 -7.37 6.23
CA ALA A 31 -9.49 -6.53 6.00
C ALA A 31 -9.29 -5.10 6.53
N PHE A 32 -8.72 -4.93 7.73
CA PHE A 32 -8.47 -3.61 8.30
C PHE A 32 -7.30 -2.87 7.65
N GLY A 33 -6.23 -3.57 7.30
CA GLY A 33 -5.01 -2.94 6.79
C GLY A 33 -5.02 -2.78 5.26
N TRP A 34 -5.17 -3.89 4.55
CA TRP A 34 -4.85 -3.95 3.11
C TRP A 34 -6.07 -3.68 2.22
N LEU A 35 -7.24 -4.21 2.59
CA LEU A 35 -8.42 -4.21 1.72
C LEU A 35 -8.87 -2.80 1.32
N GLY A 36 -8.98 -1.88 2.28
CA GLY A 36 -9.35 -0.49 1.99
C GLY A 36 -8.21 0.33 1.39
N MET A 37 -7.01 0.15 1.94
CA MET A 37 -5.83 0.94 1.56
C MET A 37 -5.46 0.75 0.09
N THR A 38 -5.57 -0.45 -0.49
CA THR A 38 -5.18 -0.68 -1.89
C THR A 38 -5.99 0.14 -2.90
N TRP A 39 -7.27 0.38 -2.63
CA TRP A 39 -8.12 1.16 -3.53
C TRP A 39 -7.97 2.66 -3.31
N LEU A 40 -7.82 3.06 -2.05
CA LEU A 40 -7.64 4.46 -1.69
C LEU A 40 -6.30 5.00 -2.19
N TYR A 41 -5.22 4.25 -1.93
CA TYR A 41 -3.86 4.69 -2.20
C TYR A 41 -3.62 4.97 -3.69
N SER A 42 -4.16 4.13 -4.60
CA SER A 42 -4.08 4.37 -6.05
C SER A 42 -4.70 5.72 -6.45
N ALA A 43 -5.79 6.13 -5.79
CA ALA A 43 -6.44 7.41 -6.08
C ALA A 43 -5.68 8.61 -5.50
N GLU A 44 -4.95 8.42 -4.40
CA GLU A 44 -4.21 9.48 -3.71
C GLU A 44 -2.87 9.80 -4.39
N ILE A 45 -2.17 8.79 -4.91
CA ILE A 45 -0.86 9.00 -5.57
C ILE A 45 -0.96 9.46 -7.01
N THR A 46 -2.12 9.29 -7.64
CA THR A 46 -2.28 9.56 -9.08
C THR A 46 -2.63 11.02 -9.35
N PRO A 47 -1.90 11.71 -10.25
CA PRO A 47 -2.22 13.08 -10.65
C PRO A 47 -3.60 13.18 -11.30
N LEU A 48 -4.28 14.32 -11.12
CA LEU A 48 -5.66 14.52 -11.58
C LEU A 48 -5.87 14.23 -13.08
N HIS A 49 -4.91 14.61 -13.93
CA HIS A 49 -5.02 14.46 -15.38
C HIS A 49 -4.86 13.01 -15.88
N THR A 50 -4.14 12.16 -15.15
CA THR A 50 -3.86 10.74 -15.50
C THR A 50 -4.54 9.74 -14.58
N ARG A 51 -5.31 10.20 -13.60
CA ARG A 51 -5.98 9.36 -12.60
C ARG A 51 -6.85 8.27 -13.20
N ALA A 52 -7.71 8.61 -14.16
CA ALA A 52 -8.63 7.65 -14.76
C ALA A 52 -7.90 6.46 -15.43
N PRO A 53 -6.96 6.68 -16.37
CA PRO A 53 -6.22 5.56 -16.98
C PRO A 53 -5.31 4.83 -15.98
N ALA A 54 -4.69 5.53 -15.03
CA ALA A 54 -3.85 4.90 -14.00
C ALA A 54 -4.66 3.96 -13.09
N ASN A 55 -5.82 4.41 -12.60
CA ASN A 55 -6.71 3.58 -11.77
C ASN A 55 -7.30 2.40 -12.55
N ALA A 56 -7.57 2.57 -13.86
CA ALA A 56 -8.02 1.47 -14.71
C ALA A 56 -6.95 0.38 -14.85
N LEU A 57 -5.68 0.76 -15.03
CA LEU A 57 -4.55 -0.17 -15.06
C LEU A 57 -4.34 -0.86 -13.72
N ALA A 58 -4.38 -0.12 -12.61
CA ALA A 58 -4.25 -0.67 -11.26
C ALA A 58 -5.36 -1.71 -10.97
N THR A 59 -6.60 -1.38 -11.33
CA THR A 59 -7.74 -2.29 -11.17
C THR A 59 -7.61 -3.52 -12.06
N SER A 60 -7.20 -3.35 -13.31
CA SER A 60 -6.99 -4.47 -14.24
C SER A 60 -5.89 -5.40 -13.74
N CYS A 61 -4.78 -4.85 -13.25
CA CYS A 61 -3.70 -5.62 -12.64
C CYS A 61 -4.18 -6.41 -11.41
N ASN A 62 -4.98 -5.78 -10.54
CA ASN A 62 -5.58 -6.44 -9.38
C ASN A 62 -6.40 -7.68 -9.79
N TRP A 63 -7.29 -7.55 -10.78
CA TRP A 63 -8.12 -8.66 -11.25
C TRP A 63 -7.32 -9.76 -11.97
N ILE A 64 -6.29 -9.39 -12.74
CA ILE A 64 -5.38 -10.37 -13.38
C ILE A 64 -4.63 -11.16 -12.30
N CYS A 65 -4.09 -10.49 -11.28
CA CYS A 65 -3.41 -11.16 -10.17
C CYS A 65 -4.38 -12.05 -9.38
N ASN A 66 -5.62 -11.59 -9.14
CA ASN A 66 -6.65 -12.41 -8.48
C ASN A 66 -6.92 -13.68 -9.29
N PHE A 67 -7.16 -13.55 -10.59
CA PHE A 67 -7.35 -14.69 -11.50
C PHE A 67 -6.17 -15.67 -11.44
N LEU A 68 -4.94 -15.16 -11.53
CA LEU A 68 -3.73 -15.96 -11.46
C LEU A 68 -3.64 -16.74 -10.13
N VAL A 69 -3.95 -16.10 -8.99
CA VAL A 69 -3.95 -16.77 -7.69
C VAL A 69 -5.01 -17.86 -7.65
N VAL A 70 -6.22 -17.60 -8.12
CA VAL A 70 -7.31 -18.61 -8.17
C VAL A 70 -6.92 -19.81 -9.03
N MET A 71 -6.21 -19.60 -10.14
CA MET A 71 -5.76 -20.68 -11.02
C MET A 71 -4.57 -21.48 -10.43
N ILE A 72 -3.61 -20.81 -9.80
CA ILE A 72 -2.41 -21.47 -9.26
C ILE A 72 -2.70 -22.19 -7.95
N THR A 73 -3.58 -21.65 -7.10
CA THR A 73 -3.86 -22.19 -5.76
C THR A 73 -4.26 -23.68 -5.75
N PRO A 74 -5.22 -24.17 -6.57
CA PRO A 74 -5.57 -25.59 -6.56
C PRO A 74 -4.41 -26.49 -7.00
N VAL A 75 -3.69 -26.09 -8.06
CA VAL A 75 -2.51 -26.83 -8.55
C VAL A 75 -1.40 -26.87 -7.48
N ALA A 76 -1.22 -25.78 -6.73
CA ALA A 76 -0.26 -25.73 -5.64
C ALA A 76 -0.67 -26.67 -4.49
N PHE A 77 -1.93 -26.66 -4.06
CA PHE A 77 -2.39 -27.58 -3.02
C PHE A 77 -2.28 -29.06 -3.42
N GLU A 78 -2.46 -29.39 -4.71
CA GLU A 78 -2.31 -30.77 -5.20
C GLU A 78 -0.85 -31.24 -5.19
N ASN A 79 0.10 -30.38 -5.59
CA ASN A 79 1.51 -30.76 -5.74
C ASN A 79 2.32 -30.58 -4.45
N ILE A 80 2.12 -29.47 -3.74
CA ILE A 80 2.95 -29.05 -2.61
C ILE A 80 2.18 -28.90 -1.29
N LYS A 81 0.87 -29.19 -1.28
CA LYS A 81 0.02 -29.29 -0.07
C LYS A 81 0.21 -28.10 0.90
N GLU A 82 0.56 -28.36 2.16
CA GLU A 82 0.73 -27.37 3.22
C GLU A 82 1.84 -26.35 2.92
N TYR A 83 2.82 -26.68 2.08
CA TYR A 83 3.89 -25.75 1.68
C TYR A 83 3.38 -24.61 0.79
N THR A 84 2.17 -24.71 0.24
CA THR A 84 1.50 -23.60 -0.47
C THR A 84 1.41 -22.35 0.41
N TYR A 85 1.19 -22.50 1.72
CA TYR A 85 1.15 -21.38 2.67
C TYR A 85 2.52 -20.70 2.84
N THR A 86 3.62 -21.41 2.57
CA THR A 86 4.97 -20.85 2.60
C THR A 86 5.22 -19.90 1.43
N ILE A 87 4.70 -20.21 0.24
CA ILE A 87 4.77 -19.30 -0.92
C ILE A 87 4.09 -17.98 -0.58
N PHE A 88 2.88 -18.04 -0.02
CA PHE A 88 2.18 -16.83 0.44
C PHE A 88 2.94 -16.12 1.55
N ALA A 89 3.59 -16.83 2.47
CA ALA A 89 4.42 -16.22 3.51
C ALA A 89 5.61 -15.44 2.92
N VAL A 90 6.30 -15.98 1.91
CA VAL A 90 7.42 -15.31 1.23
C VAL A 90 6.94 -14.07 0.48
N ILE A 91 5.82 -14.15 -0.24
CA ILE A 91 5.24 -12.99 -0.93
C ILE A 91 4.88 -11.89 0.07
N ASN A 92 4.26 -12.23 1.21
CA ASN A 92 3.97 -11.26 2.27
C ASN A 92 5.27 -10.66 2.85
N ALA A 93 6.32 -11.46 3.03
CA ALA A 93 7.60 -10.99 3.54
C ALA A 93 8.30 -10.02 2.58
N ILE A 94 8.18 -10.21 1.26
CA ILE A 94 8.68 -9.29 0.23
C ILE A 94 7.85 -8.00 0.15
N MET A 95 6.56 -8.09 0.48
CA MET A 95 5.68 -6.91 0.47
C MET A 95 6.09 -5.88 1.52
N ILE A 96 6.54 -6.30 2.70
CA ILE A 96 6.97 -5.41 3.80
C ILE A 96 8.05 -4.41 3.37
N PRO A 97 9.24 -4.84 2.86
CA PRO A 97 10.25 -3.90 2.39
C PRO A 97 9.78 -3.13 1.16
N SER A 98 8.96 -3.73 0.29
CA SER A 98 8.41 -3.00 -0.87
C SER A 98 7.56 -1.80 -0.44
N VAL A 99 6.69 -1.97 0.54
CA VAL A 99 5.91 -0.86 1.11
C VAL A 99 6.84 0.15 1.77
N TYR A 100 7.80 -0.29 2.57
CA TYR A 100 8.70 0.62 3.29
C TYR A 100 9.54 1.53 2.37
N PHE A 101 10.02 1.03 1.22
CA PHE A 101 10.90 1.78 0.33
C PHE A 101 10.19 2.52 -0.80
N PHE A 102 9.04 2.05 -1.27
CA PHE A 102 8.38 2.60 -2.46
C PHE A 102 7.09 3.38 -2.19
N PHE A 103 6.51 3.28 -0.99
CA PHE A 103 5.20 3.87 -0.71
C PHE A 103 5.35 5.14 0.14
N PRO A 104 5.31 6.36 -0.46
CA PRO A 104 5.25 7.59 0.30
C PRO A 104 3.95 7.69 1.11
N GLU A 105 4.02 8.33 2.28
CA GLU A 105 2.83 8.63 3.09
C GLU A 105 1.98 9.70 2.41
N SER A 106 0.74 9.34 2.04
CA SER A 106 -0.23 10.21 1.37
C SER A 106 -1.18 10.93 2.34
N SER A 107 -1.20 10.54 3.62
CA SER A 107 -2.14 11.12 4.59
C SER A 107 -1.95 12.62 4.74
N ARG A 108 -3.07 13.36 4.73
CA ARG A 108 -3.13 14.82 4.92
C ARG A 108 -2.35 15.62 3.87
N ARG A 109 -2.15 15.06 2.68
CA ARG A 109 -1.63 15.77 1.52
C ARG A 109 -2.74 16.08 0.54
N SER A 110 -2.70 17.28 -0.04
CA SER A 110 -3.50 17.56 -1.22
C SER A 110 -2.95 16.76 -2.43
N LEU A 111 -3.81 16.55 -3.43
CA LEU A 111 -3.40 15.89 -4.67
C LEU A 111 -2.33 16.69 -5.42
N GLU A 112 -2.34 18.01 -5.27
CA GLU A 112 -1.37 18.93 -5.85
C GLU A 112 -0.01 18.83 -5.13
N GLU A 113 -0.01 18.71 -3.80
CA GLU A 113 1.21 18.43 -3.02
C GLU A 113 1.85 17.11 -3.43
N MET A 114 1.02 16.10 -3.65
CA MET A 114 1.49 14.78 -4.04
C MET A 114 2.16 14.84 -5.42
N ASP A 115 1.57 15.57 -6.37
CA ASP A 115 2.17 15.82 -7.70
C ASP A 115 3.49 16.60 -7.60
N LEU A 116 3.58 17.59 -6.70
CA LEU A 116 4.82 18.30 -6.40
C LEU A 116 5.91 17.37 -5.83
N ILE A 117 5.55 16.44 -4.94
CA ILE A 117 6.50 15.46 -4.38
C ILE A 117 7.02 14.54 -5.49
N PHE A 118 6.15 14.04 -6.36
CA PHE A 118 6.55 13.19 -7.48
C PHE A 118 7.37 13.94 -8.54
N SER A 119 7.09 15.22 -8.78
CA SER A 119 7.88 16.04 -9.74
C SER A 119 9.32 16.35 -9.27
N LYS A 120 9.55 16.37 -7.95
CA LYS A 120 10.91 16.52 -7.37
C LYS A 120 11.76 15.27 -7.54
N VAL A 121 11.15 14.12 -7.78
CA VAL A 121 11.84 12.84 -7.98
C VAL A 121 12.30 12.73 -9.43
N LYS A 122 13.62 12.62 -9.66
CA LYS A 122 14.20 12.49 -11.02
C LYS A 122 14.94 11.17 -11.21
N GLY A 123 14.54 10.42 -12.24
CA GLY A 123 15.21 9.18 -12.68
C GLY A 123 14.85 7.93 -11.87
N VAL A 124 15.31 6.77 -12.35
CA VAL A 124 14.98 5.44 -11.77
C VAL A 124 15.53 5.26 -10.35
N ARG A 125 16.68 5.88 -10.05
CA ARG A 125 17.22 5.92 -8.67
C ARG A 125 16.37 6.79 -7.74
N GLY A 126 15.77 7.86 -8.26
CA GLY A 126 14.89 8.72 -7.49
C GLY A 126 13.59 8.02 -7.06
N ALA A 127 13.15 6.96 -7.75
CA ALA A 127 11.97 6.19 -7.35
C ALA A 127 12.09 5.58 -5.95
N LEU A 128 13.32 5.32 -5.46
CA LEU A 128 13.57 4.90 -4.08
C LEU A 128 13.63 6.09 -3.11
N ASP A 129 13.93 7.29 -3.61
CA ASP A 129 14.00 8.51 -2.82
C ASP A 129 12.61 9.14 -2.59
N VAL A 130 11.56 8.67 -3.28
CA VAL A 130 10.20 9.22 -3.15
C VAL A 130 9.69 9.25 -1.70
N VAL A 131 9.97 8.20 -0.93
CA VAL A 131 9.58 8.12 0.49
C VAL A 131 10.35 9.15 1.32
N LYS A 132 11.63 9.37 1.00
CA LYS A 132 12.46 10.38 1.66
C LYS A 132 11.99 11.79 1.31
N VAL A 133 11.74 12.07 0.04
CA VAL A 133 11.24 13.38 -0.45
C VAL A 133 9.87 13.70 0.14
N ALA A 134 8.98 12.71 0.25
CA ALA A 134 7.67 12.87 0.89
C ALA A 134 7.80 13.21 2.39
N ARG A 135 8.78 12.63 3.09
CA ARG A 135 9.06 12.91 4.51
C ARG A 135 9.66 14.29 4.74
N GLU A 136 10.54 14.74 3.86
CA GLU A 136 11.23 16.03 3.99
C GLU A 136 10.38 17.22 3.53
N THR A 137 9.42 17.00 2.64
CA THR A 137 8.54 18.07 2.16
C THR A 137 7.57 18.50 3.28
N PRO A 138 7.50 19.79 3.65
CA PRO A 138 6.53 20.25 4.66
C PRO A 138 5.10 20.09 4.16
N HIS A 139 4.13 19.95 5.08
CA HIS A 139 2.70 19.86 4.72
C HIS A 139 2.15 21.26 4.48
N GLN A 140 1.41 21.45 3.40
CA GLN A 140 0.73 22.71 3.07
C GLN A 140 -0.52 22.93 3.92
N TYR A 141 -1.16 21.85 4.37
CA TYR A 141 -2.39 21.89 5.17
C TYR A 141 -2.17 21.34 6.58
N GLY A 142 -2.74 22.04 7.57
CA GLY A 142 -2.79 21.64 8.97
C GLY A 142 -3.89 20.61 9.24
N ARG A 143 -3.93 20.10 10.47
CA ARG A 143 -4.87 19.03 10.87
C ARG A 143 -6.35 19.42 10.73
N ASN A 144 -6.64 20.72 10.74
CA ASN A 144 -8.00 21.27 10.66
C ASN A 144 -8.33 21.81 9.26
N GLY A 145 -7.49 21.57 8.24
CA GLY A 145 -7.66 22.13 6.89
C GLY A 145 -7.16 23.58 6.75
N GLU A 146 -6.49 24.11 7.76
CA GLU A 146 -5.85 25.43 7.72
C GLU A 146 -4.65 25.40 6.75
N LEU A 147 -4.57 26.37 5.85
CA LEU A 147 -3.41 26.56 4.96
C LEU A 147 -2.23 27.03 5.80
N LEU A 148 -1.19 26.19 5.93
CA LEU A 148 0.04 26.50 6.65
C LEU A 148 1.05 27.21 5.74
N ILE A 149 1.10 26.81 4.47
CA ILE A 149 2.06 27.29 3.48
C ILE A 149 1.32 27.50 2.16
N ALA A 150 1.18 28.76 1.71
CA ALA A 150 0.67 29.07 0.39
C ALA A 150 1.83 28.95 -0.62
N VAL A 151 1.76 27.99 -1.54
CA VAL A 151 2.70 27.91 -2.65
C VAL A 151 2.19 28.81 -3.76
N SER A 152 2.77 30.01 -3.90
CA SER A 152 2.55 30.81 -5.11
C SER A 152 3.35 30.18 -6.26
N GLU A 153 2.72 30.13 -7.43
CA GLU A 153 3.32 29.65 -8.66
C GLU A 153 4.59 30.49 -8.96
N GLY A 154 5.77 29.92 -8.71
CA GLY A 154 7.07 30.61 -8.81
C GLY A 154 7.74 30.89 -7.46
N GLU A 155 8.30 29.84 -6.85
CA GLU A 155 9.44 29.91 -5.92
C GLU A 155 9.37 31.03 -4.85
N LYS A 156 8.45 30.91 -3.89
CA LYS A 156 8.60 31.43 -2.52
C LYS A 156 7.63 30.73 -1.57
N VAL A 157 8.19 30.16 -0.50
CA VAL A 157 7.46 29.54 0.61
C VAL A 157 7.19 30.64 1.64
N GLU A 158 5.99 31.22 1.64
CA GLU A 158 5.59 32.21 2.64
C GLU A 158 4.67 31.55 3.68
N PRO A 159 4.90 31.79 4.99
CA PRO A 159 3.99 31.32 6.03
C PRO A 159 2.65 32.06 5.88
N ALA A 160 1.55 31.30 5.89
CA ALA A 160 0.23 31.91 5.81
C ALA A 160 -0.02 32.83 7.02
N HIS A 161 -0.46 34.06 6.76
CA HIS A 161 -0.90 34.98 7.81
C HIS A 161 -2.16 34.41 8.46
N VAL A 162 -2.02 33.92 9.69
CA VAL A 162 -3.15 33.55 10.54
C VAL A 162 -3.77 34.86 11.03
N GLU A 163 -4.86 35.29 10.41
CA GLU A 163 -5.73 36.33 10.97
C GLU A 163 -6.35 35.78 12.25
N SER A 164 -5.90 36.33 13.39
CA SER A 164 -6.47 36.09 14.70
C SER A 164 -7.68 37.01 14.88
N ASP A 165 -8.88 36.45 14.77
CA ASP A 165 -10.12 37.05 15.29
C ASP A 165 -10.43 36.53 16.70
#